data_AF-A0ABD1KTQ3-F1
#
_entry.id   AF-A0ABD1KTQ3-F1
#
_cell.length_a   1.000
_cell.length_b   1.000
_cell.length_c   1.000
_cell.angle_alpha   90.00
_cell.angle_beta   90.00
_cell.angle_gamma   90.00
#
_symmetry.space_group_name_H-M   'P 1'
#
loop_
_entity.id
_entity.type
_entity.pdbx_description
1 polymer ?
#
loop_
_entity_poly.entity_id
_entity_poly.type
_entity_poly.pdbx_seq_one_letter_code
_entity_poly.pdbx_strand_id
1 'polypeptide(L)'
;MGVVKHVVCAMSGGVDSSVAALLLKRRGYHVTGVFMKNWDSLDEKGVCTTERDCEDAYKVCRQLDIPFHQVSYVKEYWHEVFSNLLREYQRGRTPNPDIICNKHIKFKHFYQYAINTLGADAMATGHYARTSLEDEEVFHQRHVLPPQTLFRDRFEIRNPVRLFQGADLLKDQTFFLSQISQDALRRTIFPLASLTKDFVKKMAAGAGFEHVLKKKESMGICFIGERNFEEFILEYLEPRPGNFVSIETGKVMGEHKGWFTFTLGQRARIGGQRDAWFVVDKDITTNDLFVAPTTNHPALLRDTLRTERFHWIAEEPSAELIRTKMMDCQFRFQHQMPLTPCTVTLNQDGSVWIMTAKPLRALTPGQFAVLYKGDECLGSGKIISLGPSEYTLQQGRQRLAGKPLTHSSTSQSEPLTWSGKSQSEPLTQTNSSQPEPLTQTGISQPEPLTQTCTSEAEPHTQTAATKIEPLTRTGTSQTEPVTKTGATQTEPLTQRSATQKEPSP
;
A
#
# COMPACT_ATOMS: atom_id res chain seq x y z
N MET A 1 13.05 34.73 -20.65
CA MET A 1 12.70 33.36 -21.09
C MET A 1 12.23 32.61 -19.86
N GLY A 2 11.02 32.04 -19.88
CA GLY A 2 10.51 31.28 -18.73
C GLY A 2 11.39 30.05 -18.45
N VAL A 3 11.51 29.67 -17.19
CA VAL A 3 12.24 28.46 -16.79
C VAL A 3 11.47 27.25 -17.34
N VAL A 4 12.08 26.49 -18.25
CA VAL A 4 11.50 25.25 -18.78
C VAL A 4 11.48 24.22 -17.64
N LYS A 5 10.30 23.74 -17.28
CA LYS A 5 10.14 22.77 -16.19
C LYS A 5 10.62 21.38 -16.59
N HIS A 6 11.37 20.75 -15.70
CA HIS A 6 11.91 19.40 -15.88
C HIS A 6 10.95 18.36 -15.30
N VAL A 7 10.49 17.45 -16.15
CA VAL A 7 9.59 16.35 -15.78
C VAL A 7 10.25 15.01 -16.06
N VAL A 8 10.36 14.17 -15.03
CA VAL A 8 10.85 12.79 -15.17
C VAL A 8 9.67 11.85 -15.38
N CYS A 9 9.58 11.22 -16.55
CA CYS A 9 8.50 10.31 -16.91
C CYS A 9 8.92 8.85 -16.68
N ALA A 10 8.12 8.11 -15.90
CA ALA A 10 8.28 6.67 -15.73
C ALA A 10 7.91 5.94 -17.03
N MET A 11 8.90 5.28 -17.63
CA MET A 11 8.78 4.54 -18.88
C MET A 11 8.74 3.04 -18.58
N SER A 12 7.66 2.34 -18.95
CA SER A 12 7.54 0.89 -18.75
C SER A 12 7.79 0.07 -20.01
N GLY A 13 8.04 0.72 -21.15
CA GLY A 13 8.07 0.04 -22.46
C GLY A 13 6.68 -0.32 -23.00
N GLY A 14 5.62 0.18 -22.36
CA GLY A 14 4.23 0.04 -22.79
C GLY A 14 3.66 1.33 -23.38
N VAL A 15 2.60 1.17 -24.19
CA VAL A 15 1.95 2.27 -24.95
C VAL A 15 1.55 3.47 -24.09
N ASP A 16 1.08 3.24 -22.87
CA ASP A 16 0.59 4.30 -21.99
C ASP A 16 1.73 5.24 -21.58
N SER A 17 2.85 4.69 -21.11
CA SER A 17 4.03 5.49 -20.77
C SER A 17 4.63 6.22 -21.96
N SER A 18 4.59 5.60 -23.15
CA SER A 18 5.08 6.22 -24.39
C SER A 18 4.27 7.45 -24.78
N VAL A 19 2.95 7.35 -24.72
CA VAL A 19 2.06 8.48 -25.03
C VAL A 19 2.12 9.54 -23.93
N ALA A 20 2.29 9.14 -22.67
CA ALA A 20 2.50 10.08 -21.58
C ALA A 20 3.74 10.96 -21.81
N ALA A 21 4.88 10.36 -22.16
CA ALA A 21 6.10 11.09 -22.50
C ALA A 21 5.93 12.01 -23.73
N LEU A 22 5.25 11.51 -24.78
CA LEU A 22 4.91 12.30 -25.97
C LEU A 22 4.09 13.55 -25.62
N LEU A 23 3.06 13.40 -24.78
CA LEU A 23 2.20 14.50 -24.35
C LEU A 23 2.99 15.55 -23.57
N LEU A 24 3.85 15.13 -22.65
CA LEU A 24 4.70 16.04 -21.88
C LEU A 24 5.65 16.81 -22.79
N LYS A 25 6.31 16.14 -23.75
CA LYS A 25 7.19 16.78 -24.73
C LYS A 25 6.43 17.80 -25.59
N ARG A 26 5.21 17.45 -26.05
CA ARG A 26 4.36 18.36 -26.84
C ARG A 26 3.89 19.59 -26.06
N ARG A 27 3.75 19.48 -24.74
CA ARG A 27 3.44 20.61 -23.84
C ARG A 27 4.65 21.51 -23.57
N GLY A 28 5.83 21.17 -24.07
CA GLY A 28 7.03 22.02 -23.98
C GLY A 28 7.88 21.77 -22.73
N TYR A 29 7.61 20.71 -21.96
CA TYR A 29 8.45 20.34 -20.82
C TYR A 29 9.81 19.80 -21.26
N HIS A 30 10.83 20.01 -20.43
CA HIS A 30 12.08 19.24 -20.53
C HIS A 30 11.78 17.86 -19.95
N VAL A 31 11.70 16.82 -20.79
CA VAL A 31 11.29 15.48 -20.35
C VAL A 31 12.51 14.57 -20.30
N THR A 32 12.63 13.79 -19.22
CA THR A 32 13.57 12.67 -19.10
C THR A 32 12.80 11.38 -18.88
N GLY A 33 13.02 10.38 -19.74
CA GLY A 33 12.43 9.06 -19.58
C GLY A 33 13.27 8.20 -18.64
N VAL A 34 12.63 7.47 -17.73
CA VAL A 34 13.33 6.56 -16.81
C VAL A 34 12.64 5.21 -16.74
N PHE A 35 13.39 4.15 -17.00
CA PHE A 35 12.94 2.76 -16.86
C PHE A 35 13.38 2.16 -15.51
N MET A 36 12.46 1.47 -14.84
CA MET A 36 12.72 0.84 -13.54
C MET A 36 12.87 -0.68 -13.70
N LYS A 37 14.05 -1.23 -13.38
CA LYS A 37 14.26 -2.68 -13.23
C LYS A 37 13.95 -3.06 -11.77
N ASN A 38 12.80 -3.68 -11.54
CA ASN A 38 12.31 -4.03 -10.19
C ASN A 38 12.46 -5.52 -9.85
N TRP A 39 12.77 -6.34 -10.84
CA TRP A 39 12.90 -7.79 -10.68
C TRP A 39 14.07 -8.29 -11.52
N ASP A 40 14.81 -9.26 -11.00
CA ASP A 40 15.85 -9.94 -11.77
C ASP A 40 15.33 -11.27 -12.27
N SER A 41 15.40 -11.48 -13.58
CA SER A 41 14.98 -12.73 -14.23
C SER A 41 16.06 -13.80 -14.17
N LEU A 42 17.32 -13.44 -13.84
CA LEU A 42 18.41 -14.41 -13.69
C LEU A 42 18.17 -15.38 -12.52
N ASP A 43 17.31 -14.98 -11.57
CA ASP A 43 16.95 -15.80 -10.41
C ASP A 43 15.91 -16.89 -10.75
N GLU A 44 15.41 -16.95 -12.00
CA GLU A 44 14.30 -17.82 -12.37
C GLU A 44 14.49 -18.46 -13.77
N LYS A 45 13.96 -19.68 -13.98
CA LYS A 45 14.10 -20.46 -15.22
C LYS A 45 13.29 -19.92 -16.42
N GLY A 46 13.03 -18.61 -16.48
CA GLY A 46 12.08 -17.98 -17.40
C GLY A 46 12.69 -17.09 -18.50
N VAL A 47 11.90 -16.78 -19.53
CA VAL A 47 12.26 -15.82 -20.59
C VAL A 47 12.27 -14.39 -20.01
N CYS A 48 13.39 -13.67 -20.16
CA CYS A 48 13.51 -12.29 -19.71
C CYS A 48 12.62 -11.34 -20.56
N THR A 49 11.51 -10.87 -19.98
CA THR A 49 10.63 -9.86 -20.58
C THR A 49 11.11 -8.44 -20.31
N THR A 50 11.74 -8.22 -19.16
CA THR A 50 12.18 -6.89 -18.68
C THR A 50 13.20 -6.23 -19.60
N GLU A 51 14.13 -6.98 -20.18
CA GLU A 51 15.11 -6.44 -21.15
C GLU A 51 14.43 -5.91 -22.41
N ARG A 52 13.42 -6.63 -22.92
CA ARG A 52 12.64 -6.20 -24.09
C ARG A 52 11.83 -4.94 -23.78
N ASP A 53 11.23 -4.89 -22.59
CA ASP A 53 10.50 -3.70 -22.12
C ASP A 53 11.41 -2.48 -21.99
N CYS A 54 12.64 -2.68 -21.50
CA CYS A 54 13.64 -1.62 -21.41
C CYS A 54 14.06 -1.13 -22.80
N GLU A 55 14.30 -2.04 -23.73
CA GLU A 55 14.66 -1.71 -25.12
C GLU A 55 13.53 -0.93 -25.82
N ASP A 56 12.28 -1.32 -25.62
CA ASP A 56 11.13 -0.60 -26.18
C ASP A 56 10.97 0.79 -25.55
N ALA A 57 11.19 0.93 -24.24
CA ALA A 57 11.22 2.23 -23.58
C ALA A 57 12.32 3.14 -24.15
N TYR A 58 13.51 2.58 -24.38
CA TYR A 58 14.64 3.29 -24.97
C TYR A 58 14.34 3.75 -26.40
N LYS A 59 13.78 2.88 -27.25
CA LYS A 59 13.37 3.22 -28.63
C LYS A 59 12.40 4.40 -28.67
N VAL A 60 11.39 4.39 -27.80
CA VAL A 60 10.44 5.51 -27.67
C VAL A 60 11.15 6.80 -27.28
N CYS A 61 12.04 6.75 -26.27
CA CYS A 61 12.78 7.94 -25.83
C CYS A 61 13.68 8.50 -26.94
N ARG A 62 14.32 7.62 -27.72
CA ARG A 62 15.09 8.01 -28.91
C ARG A 62 14.24 8.67 -29.99
N GLN A 63 13.05 8.12 -30.27
CA GLN A 63 12.13 8.71 -31.26
C GLN A 63 11.62 10.09 -30.82
N LEU A 64 11.45 10.30 -29.50
CA LEU A 64 10.99 11.57 -28.92
C LEU A 64 12.12 12.60 -28.70
N ASP A 65 13.37 12.21 -28.93
CA ASP A 65 14.55 13.01 -28.59
C ASP A 65 14.50 13.51 -27.14
N ILE A 66 14.42 12.55 -26.21
CA ILE A 66 14.46 12.77 -24.76
C ILE A 66 15.54 11.90 -24.10
N PRO A 67 16.26 12.40 -23.07
CA PRO A 67 17.20 11.59 -22.32
C PRO A 67 16.54 10.36 -21.71
N PHE A 68 17.27 9.24 -21.68
CA PHE A 68 16.82 7.97 -21.12
C PHE A 68 17.77 7.50 -20.02
N HIS A 69 17.21 7.10 -18.88
CA HIS A 69 17.95 6.46 -17.80
C HIS A 69 17.31 5.13 -17.43
N GLN A 70 18.13 4.23 -16.90
CA GLN A 70 17.68 3.01 -16.26
C GLN A 70 18.10 3.03 -14.80
N VAL A 71 17.20 2.65 -13.91
CA VAL A 71 17.46 2.52 -12.48
C VAL A 71 17.01 1.13 -12.02
N SER A 72 17.77 0.53 -11.09
CA SER A 72 17.43 -0.75 -10.47
C SER A 72 16.84 -0.53 -9.09
N TYR A 73 15.67 -1.12 -8.85
CA TYR A 73 15.04 -1.19 -7.52
C TYR A 73 14.78 -2.64 -7.10
N VAL A 74 15.56 -3.60 -7.63
CA VAL A 74 15.40 -5.03 -7.32
C VAL A 74 15.45 -5.28 -5.81
N LYS A 75 16.39 -4.64 -5.10
CA LYS A 75 16.56 -4.80 -3.65
C LYS A 75 15.39 -4.21 -2.87
N GLU A 76 14.98 -3.00 -3.21
CA GLU A 76 13.87 -2.27 -2.60
C GLU A 76 12.56 -3.03 -2.82
N TYR A 77 12.35 -3.53 -4.04
CA TYR A 77 11.21 -4.33 -4.43
C TYR A 77 11.14 -5.63 -3.61
N TRP A 78 12.25 -6.35 -3.52
CA TRP A 78 12.33 -7.60 -2.77
C TRP A 78 11.96 -7.38 -1.30
N HIS A 79 12.50 -6.34 -0.66
CA HIS A 79 12.27 -6.08 0.77
C HIS A 79 10.90 -5.45 1.08
N GLU A 80 10.48 -4.43 0.32
CA GLU A 80 9.27 -3.64 0.63
C GLU A 80 8.00 -4.22 -0.01
N VAL A 81 8.12 -4.96 -1.11
CA VAL A 81 6.95 -5.51 -1.84
C VAL A 81 6.89 -7.03 -1.71
N PHE A 82 7.92 -7.74 -2.17
CA PHE A 82 7.86 -9.20 -2.31
C PHE A 82 7.91 -9.94 -0.97
N SER A 83 8.79 -9.55 -0.07
CA SER A 83 8.86 -10.11 1.29
C SER A 83 7.55 -9.88 2.06
N ASN A 84 6.87 -8.75 1.83
CA ASN A 84 5.54 -8.51 2.39
C ASN A 84 4.48 -9.43 1.77
N LEU A 85 4.51 -9.63 0.45
CA LEU A 85 3.64 -10.58 -0.25
C LEU A 85 3.76 -11.99 0.36
N LEU A 86 4.97 -12.52 0.50
CA LEU A 86 5.21 -13.86 1.06
C LEU A 86 4.68 -13.99 2.50
N ARG A 87 4.97 -13.00 3.36
CA ARG A 87 4.47 -13.00 4.76
C ARG A 87 2.96 -12.99 4.85
N GLU A 88 2.27 -12.27 3.97
CA GLU A 88 0.80 -12.21 3.99
C GLU A 88 0.18 -13.52 3.51
N TYR A 89 0.77 -14.18 2.50
CA TYR A 89 0.38 -15.53 2.09
C TYR A 89 0.58 -16.57 3.19
N GLN A 90 1.71 -16.54 3.90
CA GLN A 90 1.95 -17.40 5.06
C GLN A 90 0.90 -17.21 6.16
N ARG A 91 0.37 -15.98 6.31
CA ARG A 91 -0.73 -15.64 7.23
C ARG A 91 -2.12 -15.92 6.67
N GLY A 92 -2.23 -16.70 5.59
CA GLY A 92 -3.50 -17.08 4.98
C GLY A 92 -4.22 -15.97 4.21
N ARG A 93 -3.64 -14.78 4.12
CA ARG A 93 -4.22 -13.62 3.44
C ARG A 93 -3.85 -13.63 1.95
N THR A 94 -4.62 -12.89 1.14
CA THR A 94 -4.30 -12.68 -0.28
C THR A 94 -3.87 -11.23 -0.47
N PRO A 95 -2.56 -10.93 -0.52
CA PRO A 95 -2.05 -9.56 -0.67
C PRO A 95 -2.32 -8.97 -2.07
N ASN A 96 -2.22 -7.64 -2.18
CA ASN A 96 -2.18 -6.92 -3.45
C ASN A 96 -0.81 -6.25 -3.63
N PRO A 97 0.14 -6.86 -4.36
CA PRO A 97 1.49 -6.31 -4.51
C PRO A 97 1.55 -5.03 -5.34
N ASP A 98 0.59 -4.80 -6.25
CA ASP A 98 0.64 -3.64 -7.14
C ASP A 98 0.36 -2.33 -6.38
N ILE A 99 -0.55 -2.35 -5.39
CA ILE A 99 -0.76 -1.23 -4.46
C ILE A 99 0.53 -0.91 -3.70
N ILE A 100 1.22 -1.94 -3.20
CA ILE A 100 2.47 -1.80 -2.44
C ILE A 100 3.62 -1.33 -3.35
N CYS A 101 3.70 -1.84 -4.57
CA CYS A 101 4.66 -1.39 -5.59
C CYS A 101 4.49 0.09 -5.93
N ASN A 102 3.25 0.55 -6.14
CA ASN A 102 3.00 1.98 -6.32
C ASN A 102 3.43 2.78 -5.08
N LYS A 103 3.02 2.36 -3.88
CA LYS A 103 3.36 3.04 -2.62
C LYS A 103 4.87 3.19 -2.40
N HIS A 104 5.62 2.10 -2.54
CA HIS A 104 7.02 2.03 -2.12
C HIS A 104 8.01 2.26 -3.26
N ILE A 105 7.70 1.80 -4.47
CA ILE A 105 8.63 1.86 -5.60
C ILE A 105 8.33 3.09 -6.44
N LYS A 106 7.16 3.15 -7.08
CA LYS A 106 6.87 4.22 -8.06
C LYS A 106 6.69 5.59 -7.40
N PHE A 107 6.05 5.67 -6.24
CA PHE A 107 5.74 6.95 -5.58
C PHE A 107 6.56 7.20 -4.32
N LYS A 108 7.63 6.42 -4.09
CA LYS A 108 8.60 6.69 -3.04
C LYS A 108 10.03 6.65 -3.60
N HIS A 109 10.55 5.48 -3.95
CA HIS A 109 11.94 5.38 -4.45
C HIS A 109 12.15 6.08 -5.79
N PHE A 110 11.26 5.87 -6.75
CA PHE A 110 11.31 6.55 -8.06
C PHE A 110 11.05 8.05 -7.93
N TYR A 111 10.07 8.44 -7.11
CA TYR A 111 9.82 9.84 -6.77
C TYR A 111 11.07 10.52 -6.20
N GLN A 112 11.72 9.92 -5.20
CA GLN A 112 12.93 10.45 -4.59
C GLN A 112 14.08 10.53 -5.59
N TYR A 113 14.26 9.53 -6.44
CA TYR A 113 15.27 9.55 -7.50
C TYR A 113 15.02 10.68 -8.52
N ALA A 114 13.78 10.83 -8.99
CA ALA A 114 13.39 11.88 -9.92
C ALA A 114 13.69 13.28 -9.36
N ILE A 115 13.25 13.56 -8.13
CA ILE A 115 13.38 14.89 -7.53
C ILE A 115 14.80 15.15 -7.01
N ASN A 116 15.36 14.23 -6.23
CA ASN A 116 16.60 14.48 -5.50
C ASN A 116 17.87 14.17 -6.31
N THR A 117 17.81 13.19 -7.22
CA THR A 117 18.97 12.76 -8.00
C THR A 117 18.98 13.40 -9.38
N LEU A 118 17.84 13.42 -10.08
CA LEU A 118 17.75 14.02 -11.41
C LEU A 118 17.39 15.52 -11.38
N GLY A 119 17.05 16.07 -10.21
CA GLY A 119 16.73 17.49 -10.05
C GLY A 119 15.42 17.91 -10.74
N ALA A 120 14.50 16.96 -10.95
CA ALA A 120 13.24 17.24 -11.63
C ALA A 120 12.31 18.11 -10.78
N ASP A 121 11.54 18.97 -11.44
CA ASP A 121 10.48 19.76 -10.81
C ASP A 121 9.27 18.86 -10.45
N ALA A 122 8.99 17.86 -11.30
CA ALA A 122 7.91 16.89 -11.11
C ALA A 122 8.26 15.52 -11.72
N MET A 123 7.52 14.49 -11.31
CA MET A 123 7.50 13.21 -11.99
C MET A 123 6.19 13.01 -12.76
N ALA A 124 6.18 12.08 -13.72
CA ALA A 124 4.99 11.69 -14.44
C ALA A 124 4.91 10.18 -14.62
N THR A 125 3.69 9.66 -14.73
CA THR A 125 3.45 8.24 -15.01
C THR A 125 2.32 8.06 -16.01
N GLY A 126 2.32 6.95 -16.74
CA GLY A 126 1.22 6.58 -17.64
C GLY A 126 -0.03 6.04 -16.93
N HIS A 127 -0.29 6.42 -15.67
CA HIS A 127 -1.49 5.96 -14.98
C HIS A 127 -2.74 6.74 -15.42
N TYR A 128 -3.87 6.05 -15.49
CA TYR A 128 -5.19 6.63 -15.75
C TYR A 128 -5.81 7.09 -14.42
N ALA A 129 -5.41 8.26 -13.97
CA ALA A 129 -5.95 8.91 -12.78
C ALA A 129 -5.90 10.43 -12.95
N ARG A 130 -6.69 11.15 -12.16
CA ARG A 130 -6.72 12.61 -12.11
C ARG A 130 -6.30 13.10 -10.73
N THR A 131 -5.80 14.32 -10.66
CA THR A 131 -5.57 14.99 -9.37
C THR A 131 -6.44 16.25 -9.28
N SER A 132 -6.55 16.84 -8.09
CA SER A 132 -7.15 18.18 -7.95
C SER A 132 -6.34 19.30 -8.58
N LEU A 133 -5.13 19.00 -9.05
CA LEU A 133 -4.27 19.96 -9.73
C LEU A 133 -4.35 19.78 -11.25
N GLU A 134 -4.33 20.91 -11.95
CA GLU A 134 -3.88 20.95 -13.33
C GLU A 134 -2.35 20.80 -13.42
N ASP A 135 -1.84 20.41 -14.59
CA ASP A 135 -0.41 20.09 -14.77
C ASP A 135 0.52 21.25 -14.36
N GLU A 136 0.15 22.50 -14.68
CA GLU A 136 0.94 23.69 -14.31
C GLU A 136 0.88 24.00 -12.81
N GLU A 137 -0.21 23.66 -12.14
CA GLU A 137 -0.39 23.91 -10.70
C GLU A 137 0.55 23.05 -9.85
N VAL A 138 1.00 21.90 -10.39
CA VAL A 138 2.03 21.03 -9.78
C VAL A 138 3.31 21.82 -9.46
N PHE A 139 3.70 22.77 -10.32
CA PHE A 139 4.94 23.54 -10.16
C PHE A 139 4.81 24.73 -9.21
N HIS A 140 3.59 25.13 -8.86
CA HIS A 140 3.33 26.27 -7.98
C HIS A 140 3.27 25.90 -6.50
N GLN A 141 3.29 24.60 -6.20
CA GLN A 141 3.23 24.12 -4.83
C GLN A 141 4.54 24.38 -4.09
N ARG A 142 4.49 25.21 -3.04
CA ARG A 142 5.59 25.30 -2.07
C ARG A 142 5.70 23.96 -1.33
N HIS A 143 6.76 23.21 -1.59
CA HIS A 143 7.11 22.06 -0.77
C HIS A 143 7.69 22.57 0.56
N VAL A 144 6.81 22.73 1.54
CA VAL A 144 7.20 22.96 2.93
C VAL A 144 7.46 21.59 3.53
N LEU A 145 8.73 21.28 3.82
CA LEU A 145 9.07 20.09 4.59
C LEU A 145 8.31 20.16 5.92
N PRO A 146 7.67 19.06 6.38
CA PRO A 146 7.05 19.06 7.69
C PRO A 146 8.09 19.48 8.74
N PRO A 147 7.80 20.46 9.62
CA PRO A 147 8.73 20.80 10.68
C PRO A 147 9.01 19.56 11.52
N GLN A 148 10.28 19.34 11.87
CA GLN A 148 10.74 18.19 12.68
C GLN A 148 10.34 18.30 14.16
N THR A 149 9.45 19.23 14.51
CA THR A 149 9.00 19.48 15.87
C THR A 149 8.00 18.42 16.32
N LEU A 150 8.07 18.04 17.61
CA LEU A 150 7.14 17.09 18.25
C LEU A 150 5.66 17.54 18.19
N PHE A 151 5.44 18.83 17.93
CA PHE A 151 4.11 19.41 17.72
C PHE A 151 3.91 19.65 16.22
N ARG A 152 3.00 18.89 15.63
CA ARG A 152 2.45 19.16 14.29
C ARG A 152 1.62 20.42 14.40
N ASP A 153 2.03 21.50 13.73
CA ASP A 153 1.28 22.75 13.79
C ASP A 153 -0.10 22.53 13.14
N ARG A 154 -1.15 22.52 13.97
CA ARG A 154 -2.53 22.22 13.55
C ARG A 154 -3.12 23.33 12.66
N PHE A 155 -2.42 24.45 12.52
CA PHE A 155 -2.85 25.63 11.78
C PHE A 155 -2.17 25.79 10.41
N GLU A 156 -1.26 24.89 10.04
CA GLU A 156 -0.68 24.89 8.69
C GLU A 156 -1.78 24.49 7.69
N ILE A 157 -2.30 25.46 6.93
CA ILE A 157 -3.26 25.21 5.84
C ILE A 157 -2.51 24.44 4.76
N ARG A 158 -2.47 23.12 4.90
CA ARG A 158 -2.10 22.22 3.81
C ARG A 158 -3.28 22.24 2.87
N ASN A 159 -3.09 22.72 1.64
CA ASN A 159 -4.04 22.47 0.56
C ASN A 159 -3.72 21.05 0.03
N PRO A 160 -4.40 19.98 0.50
CA PRO A 160 -4.05 18.62 0.11
C PRO A 160 -4.45 18.40 -1.35
N VAL A 161 -3.63 17.67 -2.08
CA VAL A 161 -3.96 17.28 -3.45
C VAL A 161 -4.87 16.06 -3.40
N ARG A 162 -6.01 16.12 -4.07
CA ARG A 162 -6.96 15.00 -4.10
C ARG A 162 -6.69 14.11 -5.30
N LEU A 163 -7.08 12.85 -5.19
CA LEU A 163 -6.95 11.84 -6.24
C LEU A 163 -8.35 11.52 -6.77
N PHE A 164 -8.55 11.60 -8.08
CA PHE A 164 -9.83 11.36 -8.74
C PHE A 164 -9.72 10.27 -9.80
N GLN A 165 -10.84 9.61 -10.07
CA GLN A 165 -10.92 8.61 -11.11
C GLN A 165 -10.55 9.20 -12.47
N GLY A 166 -9.83 8.42 -13.28
CA GLY A 166 -9.53 8.78 -14.67
C GLY A 166 -10.79 8.93 -15.52
N ALA A 167 -10.71 9.68 -16.62
CA ALA A 167 -11.85 9.84 -17.53
C ALA A 167 -12.31 8.50 -18.16
N ASP A 168 -11.38 7.58 -18.36
CA ASP A 168 -11.67 6.19 -18.75
C ASP A 168 -11.95 5.34 -17.50
N LEU A 169 -13.22 5.16 -17.17
CA LEU A 169 -13.63 4.39 -15.98
C LEU A 169 -13.25 2.90 -16.05
N LEU A 170 -13.05 2.34 -17.25
CA LEU A 170 -12.62 0.95 -17.42
C LEU A 170 -11.11 0.80 -17.18
N LYS A 171 -10.34 1.86 -17.41
CA LYS A 171 -8.89 1.89 -17.17
C LYS A 171 -8.50 2.62 -15.89
N ASP A 172 -9.44 3.23 -15.16
CA ASP A 172 -9.20 3.98 -13.93
C ASP A 172 -8.29 3.25 -12.93
N GLN A 173 -7.11 3.79 -12.67
CA GLN A 173 -6.09 3.15 -11.83
C GLN A 173 -6.04 3.69 -10.40
N THR A 174 -6.99 4.53 -9.99
CA THR A 174 -7.04 5.07 -8.62
C THR A 174 -7.06 3.98 -7.54
N PHE A 175 -7.64 2.81 -7.82
CA PHE A 175 -7.57 1.65 -6.93
C PHE A 175 -6.14 1.30 -6.53
N PHE A 176 -5.24 1.23 -7.50
CA PHE A 176 -3.83 0.89 -7.28
C PHE A 176 -3.00 2.05 -6.74
N LEU A 177 -3.49 3.28 -6.89
CA LEU A 177 -2.87 4.50 -6.40
C LEU A 177 -3.39 4.92 -5.01
N SER A 178 -4.31 4.17 -4.42
CA SER A 178 -5.00 4.53 -3.17
C SER A 178 -4.10 4.63 -1.91
N GLN A 179 -2.81 4.29 -2.03
CA GLN A 179 -1.81 4.34 -0.96
C GLN A 179 -0.66 5.33 -1.22
N ILE A 180 -0.74 6.15 -2.27
CA ILE A 180 0.33 7.12 -2.57
C ILE A 180 0.37 8.23 -1.51
N SER A 181 1.57 8.72 -1.19
CA SER A 181 1.75 9.81 -0.24
C SER A 181 1.34 11.16 -0.84
N GLN A 182 0.96 12.12 0.02
CA GLN A 182 0.74 13.50 -0.40
C GLN A 182 1.99 14.08 -1.08
N ASP A 183 3.17 13.88 -0.50
CA ASP A 183 4.41 14.45 -1.02
C ASP A 183 4.67 14.04 -2.48
N ALA A 184 4.45 12.78 -2.82
CA ALA A 184 4.62 12.29 -4.17
C ALA A 184 3.47 12.74 -5.09
N LEU A 185 2.22 12.66 -4.62
CA LEU A 185 1.05 13.07 -5.40
C LEU A 185 1.12 14.55 -5.80
N ARG A 186 1.58 15.42 -4.89
CA ARG A 186 1.75 16.86 -5.11
C ARG A 186 2.72 17.22 -6.24
N ARG A 187 3.63 16.31 -6.57
CA ARG A 187 4.66 16.48 -7.60
C ARG A 187 4.53 15.45 -8.71
N THR A 188 3.34 14.87 -8.88
CA THR A 188 3.07 13.91 -9.95
C THR A 188 2.08 14.46 -10.97
N ILE A 189 2.43 14.31 -12.24
CA ILE A 189 1.55 14.56 -13.38
C ILE A 189 1.03 13.21 -13.90
N PHE A 190 -0.26 13.16 -14.25
CA PHE A 190 -0.89 12.02 -14.94
C PHE A 190 -1.34 12.44 -16.35
N PRO A 191 -0.48 12.38 -17.37
CA PRO A 191 -0.79 12.95 -18.69
C PRO A 191 -2.00 12.31 -19.39
N LEU A 192 -2.36 11.08 -19.01
CA LEU A 192 -3.48 10.32 -19.58
C LEU A 192 -4.81 10.53 -18.84
N ALA A 193 -4.82 11.37 -17.80
CA ALA A 193 -5.95 11.72 -16.94
C ALA A 193 -7.31 11.84 -17.65
N SER A 194 -7.32 12.54 -18.80
CA SER A 194 -8.52 12.91 -19.55
C SER A 194 -8.73 12.07 -20.82
N LEU A 195 -7.95 11.00 -21.02
CA LEU A 195 -7.94 10.25 -22.28
C LEU A 195 -8.50 8.83 -22.10
N THR A 196 -9.18 8.35 -23.13
CA THR A 196 -9.58 6.94 -23.24
C THR A 196 -8.44 6.10 -23.80
N LYS A 197 -8.40 4.80 -23.45
CA LYS A 197 -7.38 3.89 -23.94
C LYS A 197 -7.30 3.85 -25.47
N ASP A 198 -8.45 3.88 -26.12
CA ASP A 198 -8.52 3.84 -27.59
C ASP A 198 -7.91 5.10 -28.21
N PHE A 199 -8.13 6.26 -27.58
CA PHE A 199 -7.50 7.50 -28.03
C PHE A 199 -6.00 7.46 -27.81
N VAL A 200 -5.52 6.95 -26.67
CA VAL A 200 -4.09 6.73 -26.39
C VAL A 200 -3.46 5.84 -27.47
N LYS A 201 -4.11 4.73 -27.86
CA LYS A 201 -3.62 3.87 -28.95
C LYS A 201 -3.56 4.60 -30.30
N LYS A 202 -4.55 5.44 -30.62
CA LYS A 202 -4.54 6.27 -31.84
C LYS A 202 -3.38 7.27 -31.83
N MET A 203 -3.12 7.91 -30.70
CA MET A 203 -1.98 8.82 -30.54
C MET A 203 -0.65 8.11 -30.74
N ALA A 204 -0.49 6.92 -30.16
CA ALA A 204 0.70 6.09 -30.35
C ALA A 204 0.91 5.71 -31.83
N ALA A 205 -0.17 5.34 -32.53
CA ALA A 205 -0.10 5.01 -33.95
C ALA A 205 0.33 6.24 -34.79
N GLY A 206 -0.26 7.40 -34.52
CA GLY A 206 0.11 8.66 -35.20
C GLY A 206 1.52 9.15 -34.88
N ALA A 207 2.16 8.64 -33.82
CA ALA A 207 3.53 8.97 -33.43
C ALA A 207 4.57 7.94 -33.90
N GLY A 208 4.18 6.89 -34.62
CA GLY A 208 5.10 5.84 -35.08
C GLY A 208 5.57 4.90 -33.97
N PHE A 209 4.72 4.66 -32.96
CA PHE A 209 4.99 3.74 -31.86
C PHE A 209 4.44 2.32 -32.14
N GLU A 210 4.59 1.79 -33.36
CA GLU A 210 3.98 0.50 -33.74
C GLU A 210 4.51 -0.68 -32.91
N HIS A 211 5.77 -0.62 -32.47
CA HIS A 211 6.40 -1.68 -31.70
C HIS A 211 5.74 -1.89 -30.33
N VAL A 212 5.36 -0.82 -29.63
CA VAL A 212 4.62 -0.92 -28.35
C VAL A 212 3.12 -1.16 -28.54
N LEU A 213 2.54 -0.80 -29.69
CA LEU A 213 1.12 -1.06 -29.98
C LEU A 213 0.79 -2.54 -30.14
N LYS A 214 1.74 -3.33 -30.65
CA LYS A 214 1.58 -4.78 -30.83
C LYS A 214 1.70 -5.56 -29.53
N LYS A 215 2.15 -4.93 -28.45
CA LYS A 215 2.31 -5.59 -27.15
C LYS A 215 0.95 -5.78 -26.49
N LYS A 216 0.76 -6.98 -25.94
CA LYS A 216 -0.35 -7.23 -25.03
C LYS A 216 -0.17 -6.38 -23.78
N GLU A 217 -1.29 -5.96 -23.21
CA GLU A 217 -1.26 -5.29 -21.91
C GLU A 217 -0.75 -6.29 -20.85
N SER A 218 0.12 -5.82 -19.96
CA SER A 218 0.60 -6.62 -18.84
C SER A 218 -0.55 -6.89 -17.88
N MET A 219 -1.06 -8.12 -17.92
CA MET A 219 -2.09 -8.61 -17.00
C MET A 219 -1.42 -9.50 -15.94
N GLY A 220 -1.84 -9.35 -14.68
CA GLY A 220 -1.25 -10.07 -13.55
C GLY A 220 -0.29 -9.21 -12.72
N ILE A 221 0.35 -9.83 -11.74
CA ILE A 221 1.30 -9.16 -10.85
C ILE A 221 2.49 -8.70 -11.70
N CYS A 222 2.84 -7.41 -11.62
CA CYS A 222 3.72 -6.69 -12.56
C CYS A 222 5.03 -7.39 -12.99
N PHE A 223 5.60 -8.27 -12.16
CA PHE A 223 6.88 -8.93 -12.38
C PHE A 223 6.80 -10.44 -12.62
N ILE A 224 5.70 -11.09 -12.20
CA ILE A 224 5.50 -12.54 -12.39
C ILE A 224 5.19 -12.82 -13.87
N GLY A 225 4.49 -11.90 -14.53
CA GLY A 225 4.02 -12.07 -15.91
C GLY A 225 2.92 -13.13 -16.03
N GLU A 226 2.82 -13.77 -17.20
CA GLU A 226 1.79 -14.79 -17.52
C GLU A 226 2.11 -16.20 -16.96
N ARG A 227 2.78 -16.30 -15.81
CA ARG A 227 3.18 -17.61 -15.22
C ARG A 227 2.08 -18.24 -14.38
N ASN A 228 2.19 -19.56 -14.15
CA ASN A 228 1.34 -20.26 -13.19
C ASN A 228 1.68 -19.79 -11.75
N PHE A 229 0.74 -19.11 -11.11
CA PHE A 229 0.93 -18.57 -9.77
C PHE A 229 1.21 -19.65 -8.71
N GLU A 230 0.57 -20.82 -8.81
CA GLU A 230 0.77 -21.93 -7.86
C GLU A 230 2.21 -22.42 -7.89
N GLU A 231 2.77 -22.63 -9.09
CA GLU A 231 4.16 -23.06 -9.26
C GLU A 231 5.12 -21.99 -8.75
N PHE A 232 4.89 -20.73 -9.15
CA PHE A 232 5.71 -19.60 -8.72
C PHE A 232 5.78 -19.47 -7.20
N ILE A 233 4.65 -19.47 -6.49
CA ILE A 233 4.66 -19.22 -5.05
C ILE A 233 5.32 -20.36 -4.27
N LEU A 234 5.28 -21.58 -4.80
CA LEU A 234 5.92 -22.78 -4.21
C LEU A 234 7.44 -22.78 -4.38
N GLU A 235 8.02 -21.93 -5.22
CA GLU A 235 9.47 -21.71 -5.28
C GLU A 235 9.98 -20.97 -4.03
N TYR A 236 9.11 -20.22 -3.36
CA TYR A 236 9.46 -19.35 -2.23
C TYR A 236 8.85 -19.78 -0.89
N LEU A 237 7.72 -20.49 -0.92
CA LEU A 237 7.04 -20.98 0.28
C LEU A 237 7.03 -22.51 0.31
N GLU A 238 7.45 -23.07 1.45
CA GLU A 238 7.38 -24.50 1.68
C GLU A 238 5.91 -25.00 1.55
N PRO A 239 5.67 -26.09 0.80
CA PRO A 239 4.36 -26.72 0.73
C PRO A 239 3.83 -27.07 2.12
N ARG A 240 2.58 -26.72 2.40
CA ARG A 240 1.89 -27.04 3.66
C ARG A 240 0.56 -27.71 3.37
N PRO A 241 0.58 -29.01 3.07
CA PRO A 241 -0.63 -29.71 2.66
C PRO A 241 -1.68 -29.72 3.78
N GLY A 242 -2.94 -29.78 3.35
CA GLY A 242 -4.10 -29.77 4.24
C GLY A 242 -5.36 -30.21 3.49
N ASN A 243 -6.51 -30.17 4.17
CA ASN A 243 -7.75 -30.73 3.64
C ASN A 243 -8.70 -29.65 3.12
N PHE A 244 -9.46 -30.00 2.09
CA PHE A 244 -10.74 -29.35 1.82
C PHE A 244 -11.80 -29.91 2.76
N VAL A 245 -12.44 -29.07 3.55
CA VAL A 245 -13.48 -29.46 4.51
C VAL A 245 -14.79 -28.77 4.16
N SER A 246 -15.88 -29.52 4.03
CA SER A 246 -17.20 -28.92 3.81
C SER A 246 -17.62 -28.07 5.02
N ILE A 247 -17.93 -26.79 4.79
CA ILE A 247 -18.40 -25.90 5.86
C ILE A 247 -19.76 -26.33 6.43
N GLU A 248 -20.56 -27.06 5.64
CA GLU A 248 -21.90 -27.49 6.03
C GLU A 248 -21.89 -28.76 6.88
N THR A 249 -21.03 -29.72 6.54
CA THR A 249 -21.05 -31.07 7.12
C THR A 249 -19.82 -31.42 7.94
N GLY A 250 -18.75 -30.63 7.86
CA GLY A 250 -17.44 -30.96 8.44
C GLY A 250 -16.72 -32.13 7.75
N LYS A 251 -17.26 -32.67 6.65
CA LYS A 251 -16.67 -33.79 5.93
C LYS A 251 -15.41 -33.35 5.16
N VAL A 252 -14.35 -34.15 5.22
CA VAL A 252 -13.18 -34.02 4.36
C VAL A 252 -13.54 -34.41 2.92
N MET A 253 -13.30 -33.50 1.98
CA MET A 253 -13.70 -33.59 0.57
C MET A 253 -12.51 -33.87 -0.36
N GLY A 254 -11.28 -33.67 0.10
CA GLY A 254 -10.04 -33.87 -0.66
C GLY A 254 -8.87 -33.14 -0.01
N GLU A 255 -7.73 -33.08 -0.70
CA GLU A 255 -6.49 -32.47 -0.19
C GLU A 255 -6.01 -31.32 -1.11
N HIS A 256 -5.18 -30.44 -0.57
CA HIS A 256 -4.49 -29.37 -1.29
C HIS A 256 -3.02 -29.26 -0.88
N LYS A 257 -2.21 -28.57 -1.70
CA LYS A 257 -0.77 -28.36 -1.44
C LYS A 257 -0.44 -27.24 -0.44
N GLY A 258 -1.38 -26.33 -0.21
CA GLY A 258 -1.22 -25.23 0.76
C GLY A 258 -2.31 -24.18 0.66
N TRP A 259 -2.67 -23.56 1.77
CA TRP A 259 -3.71 -22.53 1.81
C TRP A 259 -3.35 -21.25 1.07
N PHE A 260 -2.06 -21.01 0.85
CA PHE A 260 -1.54 -19.83 0.17
C PHE A 260 -1.72 -19.88 -1.36
N THR A 261 -2.05 -21.05 -1.92
CA THR A 261 -2.37 -21.19 -3.35
C THR A 261 -3.85 -20.90 -3.66
N PHE A 262 -4.64 -20.64 -2.62
CA PHE A 262 -6.08 -20.36 -2.72
C PHE A 262 -6.43 -18.97 -2.20
N THR A 263 -7.50 -18.39 -2.73
CA THR A 263 -8.13 -17.16 -2.24
C THR A 263 -9.60 -17.43 -1.93
N LEU A 264 -10.20 -16.66 -1.01
CA LEU A 264 -11.62 -16.77 -0.74
C LEU A 264 -12.43 -16.54 -2.01
N GLY A 265 -13.47 -17.35 -2.22
CA GLY A 265 -14.28 -17.36 -3.43
C GLY A 265 -13.64 -18.01 -4.66
N GLN A 266 -12.41 -18.52 -4.56
CA GLN A 266 -11.78 -19.32 -5.62
C GLN A 266 -12.42 -20.70 -5.70
N ARG A 267 -12.62 -21.20 -6.91
CA ARG A 267 -13.14 -22.56 -7.14
C ARG A 267 -12.13 -23.61 -6.66
N ALA A 268 -12.54 -24.45 -5.72
CA ALA A 268 -11.82 -25.65 -5.33
C ALA A 268 -12.16 -26.77 -6.33
N ARG A 269 -11.18 -27.23 -7.11
CA ARG A 269 -11.38 -28.26 -8.14
C ARG A 269 -11.37 -29.67 -7.52
N ILE A 270 -12.41 -29.95 -6.74
CA ILE A 270 -12.58 -31.23 -6.03
C ILE A 270 -13.25 -32.25 -6.97
N GLY A 271 -12.61 -33.40 -7.16
CA GLY A 271 -13.12 -34.48 -8.01
C GLY A 271 -14.43 -35.10 -7.49
N GLY A 272 -15.26 -35.61 -8.41
CA GLY A 272 -16.47 -36.36 -8.07
C GLY A 272 -17.65 -35.55 -7.55
N GLN A 273 -17.58 -34.22 -7.57
CA GLN A 273 -18.67 -33.34 -7.15
C GLN A 273 -19.57 -32.93 -8.33
N ARG A 274 -20.88 -32.93 -8.11
CA ARG A 274 -21.86 -32.44 -9.10
C ARG A 274 -21.78 -30.92 -9.26
N ASP A 275 -21.78 -30.21 -8.14
CA ASP A 275 -21.69 -28.75 -8.11
C ASP A 275 -20.24 -28.26 -8.05
N ALA A 276 -20.01 -27.02 -8.49
CA ALA A 276 -18.74 -26.35 -8.25
C ALA A 276 -18.61 -25.96 -6.77
N TRP A 277 -17.47 -26.28 -6.16
CA TRP A 277 -17.16 -25.92 -4.78
C TRP A 277 -16.19 -24.73 -4.73
N PHE A 278 -16.34 -23.89 -3.71
CA PHE A 278 -15.58 -22.66 -3.55
C PHE A 278 -15.00 -22.55 -2.14
N VAL A 279 -13.79 -22.02 -2.02
CA VAL A 279 -13.15 -21.75 -0.72
C VAL A 279 -13.89 -20.61 -0.03
N VAL A 280 -14.40 -20.85 1.18
CA VAL A 280 -15.21 -19.88 1.95
C VAL A 280 -14.53 -19.38 3.21
N ASP A 281 -13.58 -20.16 3.73
CA ASP A 281 -12.78 -19.80 4.89
C ASP A 281 -11.45 -20.57 4.91
N LYS A 282 -10.52 -20.15 5.77
CA LYS A 282 -9.21 -20.79 5.93
C LYS A 282 -8.85 -20.93 7.40
N ASP A 283 -8.51 -22.13 7.83
CA ASP A 283 -7.90 -22.37 9.12
C ASP A 283 -6.40 -22.62 8.96
N ILE A 284 -5.60 -21.65 9.38
CA ILE A 284 -4.14 -21.69 9.25
C ILE A 284 -3.53 -22.58 10.36
N THR A 285 -4.26 -22.86 11.43
CA THR A 285 -3.80 -23.69 12.55
C THR A 285 -3.94 -25.18 12.20
N THR A 286 -5.03 -25.58 11.55
CA THR A 286 -5.22 -26.97 11.09
C THR A 286 -4.76 -27.20 9.66
N ASN A 287 -4.42 -26.13 8.93
CA ASN A 287 -4.13 -26.11 7.49
C ASN A 287 -5.35 -26.43 6.62
N ASP A 288 -6.56 -26.41 7.14
CA ASP A 288 -7.77 -26.75 6.39
C ASP A 288 -8.33 -25.56 5.61
N LEU A 289 -8.82 -25.85 4.41
CA LEU A 289 -9.60 -24.93 3.59
C LEU A 289 -11.08 -25.32 3.67
N PHE A 290 -11.89 -24.45 4.26
CA PHE A 290 -13.33 -24.65 4.27
C PHE A 290 -13.92 -24.33 2.90
N VAL A 291 -14.77 -25.22 2.41
CA VAL A 291 -15.40 -25.12 1.09
C VAL A 291 -16.92 -25.24 1.18
N ALA A 292 -17.61 -24.63 0.23
CA ALA A 292 -19.07 -24.73 0.11
C ALA A 292 -19.50 -24.89 -1.36
N PRO A 293 -20.65 -25.53 -1.63
CA PRO A 293 -21.15 -25.71 -2.98
C PRO A 293 -21.77 -24.41 -3.52
N THR A 294 -21.72 -24.23 -4.83
CA THR A 294 -22.31 -23.10 -5.58
C THR A 294 -21.65 -21.74 -5.35
N THR A 295 -21.81 -20.83 -6.33
CA THR A 295 -21.16 -19.50 -6.28
C THR A 295 -21.81 -18.52 -5.33
N ASN A 296 -23.08 -18.75 -4.93
CA ASN A 296 -23.89 -17.85 -4.12
C ASN A 296 -24.10 -18.37 -2.69
N HIS A 297 -23.28 -19.33 -2.25
CA HIS A 297 -23.40 -19.89 -0.92
C HIS A 297 -23.32 -18.80 0.17
N PRO A 298 -24.21 -18.79 1.20
CA PRO A 298 -24.21 -17.76 2.24
C PRO A 298 -22.88 -17.63 3.02
N ALA A 299 -22.06 -18.69 3.06
CA ALA A 299 -20.72 -18.63 3.68
C ALA A 299 -19.72 -17.75 2.92
N LEU A 300 -19.98 -17.47 1.63
CA LEU A 300 -19.20 -16.53 0.84
C LEU A 300 -19.64 -15.07 1.05
N LEU A 301 -20.83 -14.85 1.60
CA LEU A 301 -21.45 -13.54 1.70
C LEU A 301 -21.17 -12.93 3.06
N ARG A 302 -20.58 -11.73 3.05
CA ARG A 302 -20.24 -10.94 4.25
C ARG A 302 -20.48 -9.46 3.96
N ASP A 303 -20.97 -8.72 4.93
CA ASP A 303 -21.31 -7.30 4.82
C ASP A 303 -20.41 -6.38 5.65
N THR A 304 -19.53 -6.96 6.47
CA THR A 304 -18.74 -6.22 7.45
C THR A 304 -17.28 -6.61 7.37
N LEU A 305 -16.39 -5.63 7.46
CA LEU A 305 -14.95 -5.83 7.49
C LEU A 305 -14.24 -4.72 8.27
N ARG A 306 -13.01 -4.99 8.69
CA ARG A 306 -12.12 -4.04 9.34
C ARG A 306 -10.79 -3.96 8.62
N THR A 307 -10.29 -2.74 8.45
CA THR A 307 -8.96 -2.49 7.89
C THR A 307 -7.90 -2.35 8.99
N GLU A 308 -6.63 -2.36 8.62
CA GLU A 308 -5.58 -1.73 9.43
C GLU A 308 -5.76 -0.19 9.46
N ARG A 309 -4.81 0.54 10.05
CA ARG A 309 -4.81 2.00 10.00
C ARG A 309 -4.99 2.48 8.56
N PHE A 310 -6.03 3.28 8.35
CA PHE A 310 -6.43 3.71 7.03
C PHE A 310 -5.49 4.80 6.50
N HIS A 311 -5.07 4.67 5.25
CA HIS A 311 -4.30 5.70 4.55
C HIS A 311 -5.27 6.62 3.84
N TRP A 312 -5.30 7.89 4.25
CA TRP A 312 -6.07 8.93 3.59
C TRP A 312 -5.19 9.63 2.58
N ILE A 313 -5.67 9.77 1.34
CA ILE A 313 -4.93 10.50 0.31
C ILE A 313 -4.66 11.90 0.82
N ALA A 314 -5.65 12.60 1.37
CA ALA A 314 -5.53 13.96 1.90
C ALA A 314 -4.82 14.06 3.29
N GLU A 315 -4.00 13.07 3.67
CA GLU A 315 -3.36 12.89 5.01
C GLU A 315 -4.32 12.66 6.17
N GLU A 316 -5.48 13.30 6.17
CA GLU A 316 -6.48 13.22 7.22
C GLU A 316 -7.86 12.82 6.65
N PRO A 317 -8.70 12.15 7.45
CA PRO A 317 -10.10 11.91 7.08
C PRO A 317 -10.87 13.22 6.96
N SER A 318 -12.04 13.16 6.30
CA SER A 318 -12.93 14.33 6.21
C SER A 318 -13.32 14.85 7.59
N ALA A 319 -13.51 16.17 7.72
CA ALA A 319 -13.95 16.79 8.97
C ALA A 319 -15.27 16.20 9.49
N GLU A 320 -16.15 15.81 8.56
CA GLU A 320 -17.37 15.06 8.84
C GLU A 320 -17.05 13.76 9.58
N LEU A 321 -16.22 12.88 8.99
CA LEU A 321 -15.84 11.59 9.56
C LEU A 321 -15.10 11.73 10.90
N ILE A 322 -14.28 12.77 11.07
CA ILE A 322 -13.61 13.05 12.35
C ILE A 322 -14.63 13.37 13.45
N ARG A 323 -15.63 14.19 13.13
CA ARG A 323 -16.64 14.70 14.07
C ARG A 323 -17.70 13.65 14.42
N THR A 324 -18.28 13.01 13.42
CA THR A 324 -19.38 12.05 13.59
C THR A 324 -18.90 10.63 13.85
N LYS A 325 -17.61 10.35 13.58
CA LYS A 325 -17.02 8.99 13.53
C LYS A 325 -17.63 8.08 12.48
N MET A 326 -18.58 8.55 11.69
CA MET A 326 -19.29 7.77 10.67
C MET A 326 -19.53 8.57 9.40
N MET A 327 -19.42 7.93 8.24
CA MET A 327 -19.70 8.57 6.96
C MET A 327 -20.20 7.55 5.92
N ASP A 328 -21.14 7.97 5.10
CA ASP A 328 -21.55 7.20 3.92
C ASP A 328 -20.66 7.51 2.72
N CYS A 329 -20.25 6.47 2.01
CA CYS A 329 -19.38 6.56 0.85
C CYS A 329 -19.52 5.30 -0.02
N GLN A 330 -18.73 5.21 -1.08
CA GLN A 330 -18.62 3.99 -1.87
C GLN A 330 -17.31 3.27 -1.58
N PHE A 331 -17.29 1.95 -1.76
CA PHE A 331 -16.06 1.18 -1.68
C PHE A 331 -15.96 0.11 -2.76
N ARG A 332 -14.73 -0.35 -2.98
CA ARG A 332 -14.40 -1.60 -3.68
C ARG A 332 -13.16 -2.23 -3.07
N PHE A 333 -13.03 -3.55 -3.17
CA PHE A 333 -11.83 -4.29 -2.74
C PHE A 333 -11.15 -5.07 -3.88
N GLN A 334 -11.76 -5.05 -5.06
CA GLN A 334 -11.18 -5.54 -6.31
C GLN A 334 -11.31 -4.43 -7.36
N HIS A 335 -10.28 -4.23 -8.17
CA HIS A 335 -10.22 -3.11 -9.12
C HIS A 335 -11.40 -3.10 -10.11
N GLN A 336 -11.80 -4.26 -10.64
CA GLN A 336 -12.91 -4.40 -11.60
C GLN A 336 -14.30 -4.43 -10.96
N MET A 337 -14.38 -4.43 -9.62
CA MET A 337 -15.65 -4.45 -8.92
C MET A 337 -16.34 -3.07 -9.02
N PRO A 338 -17.66 -3.03 -9.28
CA PRO A 338 -18.44 -1.80 -9.18
C PRO A 338 -18.34 -1.18 -7.78
N LEU A 339 -18.37 0.15 -7.73
CA LEU A 339 -18.46 0.89 -6.49
C LEU A 339 -19.74 0.54 -5.74
N THR A 340 -19.60 0.05 -4.51
CA THR A 340 -20.71 -0.40 -3.68
C THR A 340 -20.95 0.60 -2.54
N PRO A 341 -22.19 1.05 -2.28
CA PRO A 341 -22.49 1.88 -1.13
C PRO A 341 -22.13 1.20 0.20
N CYS A 342 -21.51 1.94 1.09
CA CYS A 342 -21.15 1.49 2.42
C CYS A 342 -21.15 2.64 3.43
N THR A 343 -21.29 2.29 4.70
CA THR A 343 -21.08 3.18 5.83
C THR A 343 -19.76 2.80 6.49
N VAL A 344 -18.92 3.80 6.76
CA VAL A 344 -17.63 3.60 7.42
C VAL A 344 -17.63 4.19 8.81
N THR A 345 -16.98 3.52 9.76
CA THR A 345 -16.79 3.99 11.14
C THR A 345 -15.29 4.10 11.44
N LEU A 346 -14.83 5.29 11.84
CA LEU A 346 -13.43 5.57 12.17
C LEU A 346 -13.14 5.26 13.64
N ASN A 347 -12.18 4.37 13.89
CA ASN A 347 -11.72 4.01 15.23
C ASN A 347 -10.60 4.95 15.72
N GLN A 348 -10.36 4.93 17.04
CA GLN A 348 -9.32 5.75 17.69
C GLN A 348 -7.89 5.39 17.24
N ASP A 349 -7.64 4.13 16.89
CA ASP A 349 -6.35 3.64 16.36
C ASP A 349 -6.14 3.99 14.87
N GLY A 350 -7.11 4.68 14.25
CA GLY A 350 -7.12 5.04 12.83
C GLY A 350 -7.54 3.90 11.91
N SER A 351 -7.92 2.73 12.43
CA SER A 351 -8.55 1.69 11.62
C SER A 351 -9.99 2.08 11.25
N VAL A 352 -10.50 1.46 10.19
CA VAL A 352 -11.86 1.73 9.70
C VAL A 352 -12.65 0.43 9.66
N TRP A 353 -13.84 0.46 10.25
CA TRP A 353 -14.89 -0.53 10.02
C TRP A 353 -15.70 -0.11 8.81
N ILE A 354 -16.00 -1.06 7.92
CA ILE A 354 -16.81 -0.83 6.74
C ILE A 354 -17.99 -1.80 6.79
N MET A 355 -19.19 -1.25 6.68
CA MET A 355 -20.44 -2.01 6.56
C MET A 355 -21.06 -1.71 5.20
N THR A 356 -21.25 -2.74 4.41
CA THR A 356 -21.75 -2.65 3.04
C THR A 356 -23.28 -2.64 3.05
N ALA A 357 -23.90 -1.91 2.13
CA ALA A 357 -25.36 -1.88 2.06
C ALA A 357 -25.97 -3.24 1.67
N LYS A 358 -25.21 -4.07 0.97
CA LYS A 358 -25.57 -5.45 0.60
C LYS A 358 -24.38 -6.38 0.87
N PRO A 359 -24.62 -7.62 1.34
CA PRO A 359 -23.58 -8.62 1.51
C PRO A 359 -22.80 -8.84 0.22
N LEU A 360 -21.48 -8.89 0.34
CA LEU A 360 -20.58 -9.11 -0.77
C LEU A 360 -19.99 -10.50 -0.75
N ARG A 361 -19.86 -11.04 -1.95
CA ARG A 361 -19.20 -12.32 -2.18
C ARG A 361 -17.68 -12.18 -2.00
N ALA A 362 -17.12 -13.08 -1.21
CA ALA A 362 -15.68 -13.32 -1.11
C ALA A 362 -14.85 -12.08 -0.72
N LEU A 363 -15.33 -11.30 0.25
CA LEU A 363 -14.46 -10.36 0.96
C LEU A 363 -13.21 -11.10 1.43
N THR A 364 -12.03 -10.54 1.18
CA THR A 364 -10.77 -11.27 1.28
C THR A 364 -9.74 -10.48 2.11
N PRO A 365 -9.29 -11.00 3.27
CA PRO A 365 -8.22 -10.39 4.04
C PRO A 365 -6.91 -10.35 3.24
N GLY A 366 -6.13 -9.27 3.42
CA GLY A 366 -4.92 -8.98 2.65
C GLY A 366 -5.14 -8.10 1.42
N GLN A 367 -6.35 -8.10 0.85
CA GLN A 367 -6.73 -7.10 -0.15
C GLN A 367 -6.93 -5.74 0.52
N PHE A 368 -7.04 -4.69 -0.29
CA PHE A 368 -7.27 -3.33 0.20
C PHE A 368 -8.73 -2.94 0.01
N ALA A 369 -9.35 -2.39 1.04
CA ALA A 369 -10.61 -1.69 0.91
C ALA A 369 -10.31 -0.24 0.50
N VAL A 370 -10.75 0.15 -0.70
CA VAL A 370 -10.55 1.50 -1.25
C VAL A 370 -11.87 2.25 -1.19
N LEU A 371 -11.85 3.45 -0.60
CA LEU A 371 -13.03 4.30 -0.41
C LEU A 371 -13.10 5.42 -1.43
N TYR A 372 -14.32 5.74 -1.86
CA TYR A 372 -14.63 6.78 -2.84
C TYR A 372 -15.80 7.64 -2.36
N LYS A 373 -15.80 8.93 -2.70
CA LYS A 373 -16.96 9.81 -2.53
C LYS A 373 -17.16 10.57 -3.84
N GLY A 374 -18.15 10.15 -4.62
CA GLY A 374 -18.26 10.59 -6.01
C GLY A 374 -17.13 10.00 -6.85
N ASP A 375 -16.38 10.83 -7.57
CA ASP A 375 -15.19 10.43 -8.34
C ASP A 375 -13.88 10.58 -7.56
N GLU A 376 -13.91 11.08 -6.31
CA GLU A 376 -12.74 11.21 -5.45
C GLU A 376 -12.38 9.87 -4.79
N CYS A 377 -11.13 9.42 -4.96
CA CYS A 377 -10.54 8.32 -4.20
C CYS A 377 -10.01 8.87 -2.86
N LEU A 378 -10.69 8.51 -1.76
CA LEU A 378 -10.35 8.97 -0.41
C LEU A 378 -9.09 8.31 0.14
N GLY A 379 -8.77 7.10 -0.33
CA GLY A 379 -7.64 6.30 0.11
C GLY A 379 -8.02 4.84 0.38
N SER A 380 -7.18 4.12 1.11
CA SER A 380 -7.43 2.70 1.38
C SER A 380 -6.82 2.19 2.68
N GLY A 381 -7.26 1.00 3.09
CA GLY A 381 -6.65 0.24 4.17
C GLY A 381 -6.67 -1.26 3.85
N LYS A 382 -5.61 -1.97 4.21
CA LYS A 382 -5.57 -3.43 4.05
C LYS A 382 -6.61 -4.07 4.96
N ILE A 383 -7.41 -4.97 4.41
CA ILE A 383 -8.44 -5.73 5.12
C ILE A 383 -7.74 -6.74 6.03
N ILE A 384 -7.96 -6.63 7.34
CA ILE A 384 -7.31 -7.50 8.34
C ILE A 384 -8.25 -8.53 8.94
N SER A 385 -9.54 -8.21 9.03
CA SER A 385 -10.56 -9.10 9.57
C SER A 385 -11.90 -8.86 8.91
N LEU A 386 -12.72 -9.91 8.85
CA LEU A 386 -14.08 -9.84 8.35
C LEU A 386 -15.06 -10.07 9.49
N GLY A 387 -16.28 -9.57 9.33
CA GLY A 387 -17.40 -9.99 10.17
C GLY A 387 -17.89 -11.40 9.85
N PRO A 388 -18.91 -11.87 10.58
CA PRO A 388 -19.49 -13.19 10.38
C PRO A 388 -20.10 -13.31 8.97
N SER A 389 -20.01 -14.50 8.38
CA SER A 389 -20.71 -14.78 7.13
C SER A 389 -22.22 -14.85 7.35
N GLU A 390 -23.01 -14.67 6.29
CA GLU A 390 -24.46 -14.88 6.37
C GLU A 390 -24.80 -16.29 6.84
N TYR A 391 -24.02 -17.30 6.42
CA TYR A 391 -24.16 -18.67 6.90
C TYR A 391 -24.00 -18.76 8.43
N THR A 392 -22.95 -18.14 8.97
CA THR A 392 -22.69 -18.10 10.42
C THR A 392 -23.83 -17.40 11.17
N LEU A 393 -24.34 -16.30 10.64
CA LEU A 393 -25.46 -15.56 11.22
C LEU A 393 -26.76 -16.38 11.21
N GLN A 394 -27.05 -17.08 10.11
CA GLN A 394 -28.21 -17.96 9.97
C GLN A 394 -28.17 -19.11 10.98
N GLN A 395 -27.01 -19.77 11.13
CA GLN A 395 -26.81 -20.83 12.11
C GLN A 395 -26.99 -20.32 13.56
N GLY A 396 -26.55 -19.10 13.85
CA GLY A 396 -26.77 -18.45 15.16
C GLY A 396 -28.25 -18.21 15.45
N ARG A 397 -29.00 -17.70 14.46
CA ARG A 397 -30.45 -17.46 14.58
C ARG A 397 -31.23 -18.76 14.81
N GLN A 398 -30.89 -19.82 14.09
CA GLN A 398 -31.51 -21.14 14.26
C GLN A 398 -31.28 -21.72 15.66
N ARG A 399 -30.05 -21.62 16.20
CA ARG A 399 -29.74 -22.06 17.56
C ARG A 399 -30.49 -21.28 18.65
N LEU A 400 -30.73 -19.98 18.44
CA LEU A 400 -31.52 -19.16 19.35
C LEU A 400 -33.02 -19.49 19.26
N ALA A 401 -33.55 -19.73 18.06
CA ALA A 401 -34.95 -20.11 17.85
C ALA A 401 -35.27 -21.53 18.38
N GLY A 402 -34.28 -22.43 18.42
CA GLY A 402 -34.44 -23.80 18.92
C GLY A 402 -34.38 -23.96 20.45
N LYS A 403 -34.20 -22.88 21.23
CA LYS A 403 -34.29 -22.91 22.71
C LYS A 403 -35.73 -22.59 23.15
N PRO A 404 -36.47 -23.54 23.77
CA PRO A 404 -37.71 -23.20 24.45
C PRO A 404 -37.41 -22.28 25.64
N LEU A 405 -38.14 -21.17 25.76
CA LEU A 405 -38.19 -20.39 26.99
C LEU A 405 -38.96 -21.19 28.05
N THR A 406 -38.31 -22.16 28.70
CA THR A 406 -38.79 -22.73 29.95
C THR A 406 -38.13 -22.01 31.11
N HIS A 407 -38.69 -20.87 31.49
CA HIS A 407 -38.61 -20.37 32.85
C HIS A 407 -40.00 -20.44 33.47
N SER A 408 -40.38 -21.64 33.94
CA SER A 408 -41.32 -21.74 35.06
C SER A 408 -40.52 -21.55 36.34
N SER A 409 -40.42 -20.30 36.80
CA SER A 409 -40.00 -20.01 38.16
C SER A 409 -41.16 -20.35 39.10
N THR A 410 -41.13 -21.54 39.69
CA THR A 410 -41.78 -21.79 40.97
C THR A 410 -40.72 -22.28 41.93
N SER A 411 -40.42 -21.39 42.88
CA SER A 411 -39.57 -21.54 44.03
C SER A 411 -39.92 -22.77 44.87
N GLN A 412 -38.92 -23.60 45.16
CA GLN A 412 -38.84 -24.25 46.46
C GLN A 412 -37.41 -24.15 46.98
N SER A 413 -37.31 -23.47 48.11
CA SER A 413 -36.13 -23.26 48.92
C SER A 413 -35.82 -24.51 49.73
N GLU A 414 -34.58 -24.99 49.70
CA GLU A 414 -34.02 -25.81 50.77
C GLU A 414 -32.76 -25.13 51.35
N PRO A 415 -32.56 -25.14 52.67
CA PRO A 415 -31.51 -24.35 53.32
C PRO A 415 -30.19 -25.13 53.39
N LEU A 416 -29.11 -24.52 52.91
CA LEU A 416 -27.76 -25.04 53.12
C LEU A 416 -27.24 -24.56 54.49
N THR A 417 -27.18 -25.50 55.44
CA THR A 417 -26.53 -25.36 56.74
C THR A 417 -25.01 -25.34 56.59
N TRP A 418 -24.36 -24.31 57.14
CA TRP A 418 -22.92 -24.21 57.30
C TRP A 418 -22.50 -24.76 58.66
N SER A 419 -21.67 -25.80 58.69
CA SER A 419 -20.90 -26.19 59.89
C SER A 419 -19.45 -26.41 59.50
N GLY A 420 -18.57 -25.53 59.96
CA GLY A 420 -17.13 -25.63 59.74
C GLY A 420 -16.46 -26.63 60.69
N LYS A 421 -15.35 -27.21 60.24
CA LYS A 421 -14.22 -27.59 61.10
C LYS A 421 -12.91 -27.26 60.40
N SER A 422 -12.15 -26.42 61.08
CA SER A 422 -10.77 -25.99 60.86
C SER A 422 -9.76 -27.11 61.13
N GLN A 423 -8.69 -27.19 60.33
CA GLN A 423 -7.35 -27.50 60.83
C GLN A 423 -6.28 -26.67 60.09
N SER A 424 -5.38 -26.12 60.92
CA SER A 424 -4.21 -25.28 60.72
C SER A 424 -3.10 -25.97 59.90
N GLU A 425 -2.06 -25.34 59.34
CA GLU A 425 -1.07 -24.37 59.89
C GLU A 425 -0.10 -23.91 58.74
N PRO A 426 0.98 -23.12 58.94
CA PRO A 426 1.06 -21.68 58.65
C PRO A 426 2.08 -21.30 57.55
N LEU A 427 2.02 -20.07 57.03
CA LEU A 427 3.21 -19.36 56.53
C LEU A 427 3.22 -17.92 57.03
N THR A 428 4.29 -17.63 57.76
CA THR A 428 4.59 -16.42 58.52
C THR A 428 5.03 -15.27 57.60
N GLN A 429 4.53 -14.07 57.93
CA GLN A 429 4.96 -12.77 57.41
C GLN A 429 6.28 -12.29 58.05
N THR A 430 6.97 -11.36 57.38
CA THR A 430 7.60 -10.19 58.03
C THR A 430 7.31 -8.96 57.13
N ASN A 431 6.38 -8.05 57.44
CA ASN A 431 6.23 -6.99 58.46
C ASN A 431 7.16 -5.76 58.34
N SER A 432 6.56 -4.60 58.05
CA SER A 432 6.67 -3.32 58.81
C SER A 432 5.74 -2.28 58.14
N SER A 433 4.55 -1.98 58.65
CA SER A 433 4.14 -1.12 59.79
C SER A 433 4.15 0.40 59.50
N GLN A 434 2.97 0.91 59.09
CA GLN A 434 2.13 2.08 59.51
C GLN A 434 2.67 3.12 60.54
N PRO A 435 1.98 4.28 60.83
CA PRO A 435 0.71 4.86 60.31
C PRO A 435 0.68 6.40 60.04
N GLU A 436 -0.49 6.82 59.53
CA GLU A 436 -1.15 8.14 59.32
C GLU A 436 -1.24 9.12 60.54
N PRO A 437 -1.63 10.43 60.42
CA PRO A 437 -3.04 10.82 60.12
C PRO A 437 -3.35 12.18 59.39
N LEU A 438 -4.54 12.20 58.73
CA LEU A 438 -5.65 13.21 58.65
C LEU A 438 -5.33 14.73 58.85
N THR A 439 -5.94 15.74 58.16
CA THR A 439 -7.38 16.01 57.96
C THR A 439 -7.64 17.27 57.04
N GLN A 440 -8.65 17.16 56.17
CA GLN A 440 -9.69 18.08 55.61
C GLN A 440 -9.62 19.63 55.45
N THR A 441 -10.46 20.05 54.47
CA THR A 441 -11.19 21.34 54.21
C THR A 441 -10.48 22.36 53.31
N GLY A 442 -11.08 23.05 52.32
CA GLY A 442 -12.42 23.14 51.74
C GLY A 442 -12.50 24.41 50.85
N ILE A 443 -13.19 24.34 49.69
CA ILE A 443 -13.95 25.39 48.92
C ILE A 443 -13.24 26.75 48.66
N SER A 444 -13.09 27.25 47.41
CA SER A 444 -14.05 28.18 46.74
C SER A 444 -13.53 28.65 45.35
N GLN A 445 -14.41 28.84 44.37
CA GLN A 445 -14.20 29.72 43.19
C GLN A 445 -14.22 31.21 43.62
N PRO A 446 -13.73 32.18 42.81
CA PRO A 446 -14.56 32.79 41.74
C PRO A 446 -13.80 33.30 40.48
N GLU A 447 -14.52 33.41 39.35
CA GLU A 447 -14.34 34.46 38.31
C GLU A 447 -15.35 35.60 38.60
N PRO A 448 -15.41 36.76 37.90
CA PRO A 448 -14.61 37.30 36.78
C PRO A 448 -14.19 38.78 36.99
N LEU A 449 -13.53 39.42 36.01
CA LEU A 449 -13.94 40.76 35.49
C LEU A 449 -13.03 41.26 34.35
N THR A 450 -13.71 41.83 33.36
CA THR A 450 -13.30 42.61 32.19
C THR A 450 -12.58 43.91 32.53
N GLN A 451 -11.59 44.34 31.73
CA GLN A 451 -11.55 45.71 31.17
C GLN A 451 -10.47 45.91 30.10
N THR A 452 -10.91 46.60 29.05
CA THR A 452 -10.24 47.21 27.90
C THR A 452 -9.34 48.41 28.24
N CYS A 453 -8.24 48.58 27.48
CA CYS A 453 -7.68 49.85 26.92
C CYS A 453 -6.31 49.51 26.28
N THR A 454 -6.15 49.55 24.94
CA THR A 454 -5.64 50.69 24.13
C THR A 454 -4.49 51.49 24.75
N SER A 455 -3.27 51.32 24.20
CA SER A 455 -2.38 52.43 23.84
C SER A 455 -1.17 51.94 23.04
N GLU A 456 -0.97 52.56 21.88
CA GLU A 456 0.25 52.56 21.10
C GLU A 456 1.44 53.12 21.91
N ALA A 457 2.63 52.57 21.69
CA ALA A 457 3.91 53.29 21.80
C ALA A 457 5.05 52.43 21.21
N GLU A 458 5.48 52.76 19.99
CA GLU A 458 6.91 52.81 19.66
C GLU A 458 7.55 53.98 20.46
N PRO A 459 8.88 54.09 20.72
CA PRO A 459 9.92 53.77 19.74
C PRO A 459 11.35 53.39 20.24
N HIS A 460 12.21 53.15 19.24
CA HIS A 460 13.67 53.38 19.19
C HIS A 460 14.68 52.56 20.04
N THR A 461 15.35 51.66 19.30
CA THR A 461 16.80 51.59 19.02
C THR A 461 17.81 51.86 20.16
N GLN A 462 18.64 50.85 20.47
CA GLN A 462 20.07 51.06 20.73
C GLN A 462 20.90 49.83 20.34
N THR A 463 21.89 50.09 19.49
CA THR A 463 22.93 49.19 19.01
C THR A 463 24.04 49.07 20.05
N ALA A 464 24.52 47.86 20.33
CA ALA A 464 25.85 47.66 20.90
C ALA A 464 26.46 46.38 20.31
N ALA A 465 27.42 46.58 19.40
CA ALA A 465 28.33 45.55 18.93
C ALA A 465 29.38 45.26 20.00
N THR A 466 29.70 44.00 20.26
CA THR A 466 31.01 43.64 20.83
C THR A 466 31.53 42.40 20.13
N LYS A 467 32.65 42.61 19.42
CA LYS A 467 33.47 41.64 18.71
C LYS A 467 34.56 41.18 19.65
N ILE A 468 34.64 39.89 19.99
CA ILE A 468 35.85 39.28 20.56
C ILE A 468 36.01 37.85 20.01
N GLU A 469 37.02 37.68 19.17
CA GLU A 469 37.83 36.48 18.90
C GLU A 469 39.31 36.95 19.05
N PRO A 470 40.34 36.08 19.13
CA PRO A 470 40.37 34.61 19.16
C PRO A 470 41.32 34.05 20.25
N LEU A 471 41.43 32.72 20.38
CA LEU A 471 42.66 32.08 20.85
C LEU A 471 42.85 30.68 20.25
N THR A 472 43.91 30.61 19.44
CA THR A 472 44.51 29.44 18.79
C THR A 472 45.30 28.60 19.80
N ARG A 473 45.31 27.26 19.62
CA ARG A 473 46.53 26.48 19.86
C ARG A 473 46.63 25.27 18.91
N THR A 474 47.80 25.22 18.30
CA THR A 474 48.37 24.34 17.28
C THR A 474 48.69 22.91 17.77
N GLY A 475 48.62 21.95 16.84
CA GLY A 475 49.24 20.64 16.95
C GLY A 475 49.39 19.98 15.56
N THR A 476 50.56 20.17 14.95
CA THR A 476 51.02 19.59 13.69
C THR A 476 51.45 18.13 13.83
N SER A 477 51.18 17.28 12.83
CA SER A 477 52.19 16.36 12.26
C SER A 477 51.71 15.78 10.93
N GLN A 478 52.44 16.12 9.87
CA GLN A 478 52.50 15.36 8.61
C GLN A 478 53.35 14.10 8.81
N THR A 479 53.08 13.05 8.03
CA THR A 479 54.09 12.18 7.37
C THR A 479 53.37 11.23 6.39
N GLU A 480 53.68 11.35 5.09
CA GLU A 480 53.46 10.30 4.08
C GLU A 480 54.66 9.30 4.07
N PRO A 481 54.86 8.43 3.05
CA PRO A 481 54.55 7.00 3.07
C PRO A 481 55.82 6.11 3.05
N VAL A 482 55.71 4.82 3.40
CA VAL A 482 56.78 3.86 3.16
C VAL A 482 56.24 2.52 2.63
N THR A 483 56.66 2.22 1.41
CA THR A 483 56.70 0.94 0.70
C THR A 483 57.54 -0.13 1.42
N LYS A 484 57.12 -1.40 1.36
CA LYS A 484 58.06 -2.52 1.20
C LYS A 484 57.47 -3.66 0.35
N THR A 485 58.36 -4.14 -0.49
CA THR A 485 58.24 -5.03 -1.65
C THR A 485 58.24 -6.52 -1.24
N GLY A 486 57.59 -7.35 -2.05
CA GLY A 486 57.78 -8.81 -2.10
C GLY A 486 57.24 -9.34 -3.43
N ALA A 487 58.15 -9.70 -4.33
CA ALA A 487 57.88 -10.07 -5.71
C ALA A 487 57.59 -11.56 -5.89
N THR A 488 56.76 -11.91 -6.89
CA THR A 488 57.06 -13.03 -7.80
C THR A 488 56.48 -12.75 -9.19
N GLN A 489 57.33 -12.87 -10.20
CA GLN A 489 57.08 -12.71 -11.63
C GLN A 489 56.36 -13.94 -12.22
N THR A 490 55.57 -13.75 -13.28
CA THR A 490 55.79 -14.43 -14.57
C THR A 490 54.98 -13.74 -15.69
N GLU A 491 55.60 -13.72 -16.87
CA GLU A 491 55.36 -12.88 -18.06
C GLU A 491 54.13 -13.22 -18.93
N PRO A 492 53.75 -12.33 -19.88
CA PRO A 492 52.63 -12.51 -20.78
C PRO A 492 53.03 -13.17 -22.11
N LEU A 493 52.13 -13.99 -22.68
CA LEU A 493 52.23 -14.44 -24.07
C LEU A 493 51.46 -13.49 -24.98
N THR A 494 52.19 -12.93 -25.94
CA THR A 494 51.67 -12.15 -27.08
C THR A 494 51.87 -12.99 -28.36
N GLN A 495 51.03 -12.71 -29.38
CA GLN A 495 51.11 -13.04 -30.82
C GLN A 495 49.93 -13.90 -31.29
N ARG A 496 49.33 -13.74 -32.48
CA ARG A 496 49.34 -12.74 -33.57
C ARG A 496 48.14 -13.10 -34.49
N SER A 497 47.57 -12.09 -35.13
CA SER A 497 47.06 -11.99 -36.51
C SER A 497 46.65 -13.26 -37.30
N ALA A 498 45.43 -13.26 -37.90
CA ALA A 498 45.21 -13.31 -39.36
C ALA A 498 43.72 -13.49 -39.77
N THR A 499 43.20 -12.45 -40.43
CA THR A 499 42.45 -12.41 -41.72
C THR A 499 41.51 -13.54 -42.19
N GLN A 500 40.28 -13.12 -42.53
CA GLN A 500 39.40 -13.49 -43.67
C GLN A 500 39.35 -14.93 -44.22
N LYS A 501 38.14 -15.52 -44.25
CA LYS A 501 37.39 -15.85 -45.50
C LYS A 501 36.03 -16.51 -45.22
N GLU A 502 34.98 -15.92 -45.78
CA GLU A 502 33.74 -16.59 -46.26
C GLU A 502 34.08 -17.54 -47.44
N PRO A 503 33.24 -18.54 -47.82
CA PRO A 503 31.84 -18.34 -48.22
C PRO A 503 30.81 -19.46 -47.88
N SER A 504 29.55 -19.10 -48.17
CA SER A 504 28.25 -19.80 -48.37
C SER A 504 28.26 -21.31 -48.73
N PRO A 505 27.11 -22.03 -48.68
CA PRO A 505 25.71 -21.60 -48.46
C PRO A 505 25.08 -21.96 -47.11
#